data_AF-A0A2V5U755-F1
#
_entry.id   AF-A0A2V5U755-F1
#
_cell.length_a   1.000
_cell.length_b   1.000
_cell.length_c   1.000
_cell.angle_alpha   90.00
_cell.angle_beta   90.00
_cell.angle_gamma   90.00
#
_symmetry.space_group_name_H-M   'P 1'
#
loop_
_entity.id
_entity.type
_entity.pdbx_description
1 polymer ?
#
loop_
_entity_poly.entity_id
_entity_poly.type
_entity_poly.pdbx_seq_one_letter_code
_entity_poly.pdbx_strand_id
1 'polypeptide(L)' 'MTAAKVIEEILHLPREEQSRVLEFAFELARKRQLSGKELSGLARRMVDSDDPAEVERLKAEITRGFYGD' A
#
# COMPACT_ATOMS: atom_id res chain seq x y z
N MET A 1 6.49 -17.40 7.78
CA MET A 1 7.45 -16.34 7.42
C MET A 1 6.95 -15.03 8.02
N THR A 2 7.76 -14.27 8.76
CA THR A 2 7.36 -12.96 9.33
C THR A 2 8.08 -11.82 8.61
N ALA A 3 7.53 -10.60 8.65
CA ALA A 3 8.20 -9.44 8.07
C ALA A 3 9.60 -9.22 8.68
N ALA A 4 9.73 -9.39 9.99
CA ALA A 4 11.03 -9.31 10.68
C ALA A 4 12.06 -10.31 10.11
N LYS A 5 11.64 -11.55 9.88
CA LYS A 5 12.52 -12.57 9.31
C LYS A 5 12.91 -12.24 7.87
N VAL A 6 11.97 -11.76 7.04
CA VAL A 6 12.29 -11.34 5.66
C VAL A 6 13.29 -10.19 5.63
N ILE A 7 13.14 -9.19 6.52
CA ILE A 7 14.06 -8.06 6.63
C ILE A 7 15.45 -8.55 7.04
N GLU A 8 15.53 -9.44 8.02
CA GLU A 8 16.79 -10.05 8.44
C GLU A 8 17.50 -10.76 7.27
N GLU A 9 16.78 -11.57 6.50
CA GLU A 9 17.35 -12.25 5.32
C GLU A 9 17.84 -11.23 4.26
N ILE A 10 17.08 -10.16 4.00
CA ILE A 10 17.48 -9.10 3.06
C ILE A 10 18.80 -8.44 3.50
N LEU A 11 18.98 -8.16 4.79
CA LEU A 11 20.18 -7.52 5.32
C LEU A 11 21.44 -8.37 5.12
N HIS A 12 21.31 -9.69 5.00
CA HIS A 12 22.42 -10.62 4.77
C HIS A 12 22.74 -10.84 3.28
N LEU A 13 21.94 -10.30 2.35
CA LEU A 13 22.19 -10.42 0.92
C LEU A 13 23.42 -9.60 0.48
N PRO A 14 24.10 -9.99 -0.62
CA PRO A 14 25.05 -9.12 -1.30
C PRO A 14 24.41 -7.77 -1.69
N ARG A 15 25.20 -6.70 -1.75
CA ARG A 15 24.70 -5.34 -2.05
C ARG A 15 23.88 -5.26 -3.35
N GLU A 16 24.29 -6.02 -4.36
CA GLU A 16 23.59 -6.09 -5.66
C GLU A 16 22.18 -6.64 -5.50
N GLU A 17 22.02 -7.73 -4.73
CA GLU A 17 20.71 -8.33 -4.45
C GLU A 17 19.87 -7.46 -3.51
N GLN A 18 20.47 -6.77 -2.54
CA GLN A 18 19.74 -5.76 -1.75
C GLN A 18 19.18 -4.64 -2.63
N SER A 19 19.93 -4.20 -3.64
CA SER A 19 19.50 -3.18 -4.59
C SER A 19 18.30 -3.67 -5.42
N ARG A 20 18.30 -4.94 -5.85
CA ARG A 20 17.17 -5.56 -6.56
C ARG A 20 15.91 -5.64 -5.70
N VAL A 21 16.05 -5.94 -4.40
CA VAL A 21 14.92 -5.93 -3.46
C VAL A 21 14.33 -4.53 -3.32
N LEU A 22 15.17 -3.49 -3.27
CA LEU A 22 14.72 -2.10 -3.20
C LEU A 22 13.94 -1.71 -4.47
N GLU A 23 14.46 -2.03 -5.65
CA GLU A 23 13.78 -1.80 -6.93
C GLU A 23 12.43 -2.52 -6.99
N PHE A 24 12.38 -3.78 -6.56
CA PHE A 24 11.15 -4.54 -6.47
C PHE A 24 10.13 -3.87 -5.53
N ALA A 25 10.56 -3.42 -4.35
CA ALA A 25 9.67 -2.75 -3.39
C ALA A 25 9.07 -1.44 -3.97
N PHE A 26 9.87 -0.66 -4.71
CA PHE A 26 9.37 0.53 -5.40
C PHE A 26 8.37 0.20 -6.50
N GLU A 27 8.67 -0.79 -7.35
CA GLU A 27 7.74 -1.23 -8.40
C GLU A 27 6.46 -1.81 -7.80
N LEU A 28 6.56 -2.53 -6.68
CA LEU A 28 5.42 -3.06 -5.95
C LEU A 28 4.55 -1.93 -5.42
N ALA A 29 5.15 -0.90 -4.80
CA ALA A 29 4.43 0.28 -4.32
C ALA A 29 3.73 1.02 -5.47
N ARG A 30 4.41 1.20 -6.61
CA ARG A 30 3.82 1.85 -7.81
C ARG A 30 2.63 1.09 -8.39
N LYS A 31 2.64 -0.24 -8.35
CA LYS A 31 1.55 -1.07 -8.92
C LYS A 31 0.35 -1.21 -7.99
N ARG A 32 0.56 -1.12 -6.68
CA ARG A 32 -0.46 -1.37 -5.66
C ARG A 32 -1.25 -0.14 -5.25
N GLN A 33 -0.83 1.05 -5.68
CA GLN A 33 -1.35 2.29 -5.12
C GLN A 33 -2.27 3.04 -6.07
N LEU A 34 -3.47 3.35 -5.58
CA LEU A 34 -4.28 4.42 -6.13
C LEU A 34 -3.45 5.72 -6.08
N SER A 35 -3.56 6.52 -7.13
CA SER A 35 -2.94 7.84 -7.14
C SER A 35 -3.48 8.70 -6.00
N GLY A 36 -2.72 9.72 -5.59
CA GLY A 36 -3.18 10.67 -4.57
C GLY A 36 -4.50 11.36 -4.95
N LYS A 37 -4.78 11.54 -6.25
CA LYS A 37 -6.04 12.09 -6.74
C LYS A 37 -7.22 11.13 -6.51
N GLU A 38 -7.01 9.84 -6.77
CA GLU A 38 -8.03 8.80 -6.54
C GLU A 38 -8.32 8.63 -5.05
N LEU A 39 -7.27 8.58 -4.22
CA LEU A 39 -7.40 8.52 -2.76
C LEU A 39 -8.14 9.73 -2.20
N SER A 40 -7.81 10.94 -2.66
CA SER A 40 -8.51 12.16 -2.24
C SER A 40 -9.99 12.16 -2.66
N GLY A 41 -10.30 11.60 -3.84
CA GLY A 41 -11.67 11.43 -4.30
C GLY A 41 -12.48 10.47 -3.42
N LEU A 42 -11.89 9.33 -3.04
CA LEU A 42 -12.51 8.38 -2.11
C LEU A 42 -12.70 8.99 -0.71
N ALA A 43 -11.69 9.70 -0.20
CA ALA A 43 -11.78 10.38 1.09
C ALA A 43 -12.88 11.44 1.10
N ARG A 44 -13.03 12.20 0.01
CA ARG A 44 -14.09 13.20 -0.13
C ARG A 44 -15.48 12.54 -0.12
N ARG A 45 -15.67 11.48 -0.90
CA ARG A 45 -16.93 10.70 -0.90
C ARG A 45 -17.27 10.13 0.46
N MET A 46 -16.26 9.70 1.21
CA MET A 46 -16.45 9.17 2.57
C MET A 46 -16.95 10.24 3.53
N VAL A 47 -16.41 11.46 3.44
CA VAL A 47 -16.85 12.61 4.26
C VAL A 47 -18.25 13.09 3.87
N ASP A 48 -18.58 13.04 2.57
CA ASP A 48 -19.88 13.48 2.05
C ASP A 48 -21.00 12.41 2.20
N SER A 49 -20.68 11.21 2.69
CA SER A 49 -21.63 10.10 2.81
C SER A 49 -22.25 10.03 4.21
N ASP A 50 -23.59 10.03 4.27
CA ASP A 50 -24.35 9.79 5.49
C ASP A 50 -24.64 8.29 5.73
N ASP A 51 -24.33 7.40 4.79
CA ASP A 51 -24.49 5.95 4.94
C ASP A 51 -23.26 5.33 5.64
N PRO A 52 -23.41 4.79 6.86
CA PRO A 52 -22.30 4.16 7.58
C PRO A 52 -21.71 2.94 6.85
N ALA A 53 -22.51 2.22 6.07
CA ALA A 53 -22.02 1.06 5.31
C ALA A 53 -21.13 1.51 4.15
N GLU A 54 -21.48 2.59 3.45
CA GLU A 54 -20.64 3.19 2.42
C GLU A 54 -19.34 3.75 3.02
N VAL A 55 -19.39 4.38 4.20
CA VAL A 55 -18.19 4.88 4.89
C VAL A 55 -17.20 3.76 5.18
N GLU A 56 -17.65 2.64 5.75
CA GLU A 56 -16.76 1.51 6.03
C GLU A 56 -16.20 0.88 4.75
N ARG A 57 -17.01 0.79 3.69
CA ARG A 57 -16.55 0.33 2.38
C ARG A 57 -15.47 1.22 1.80
N LEU A 58 -15.68 2.54 1.83
CA LEU A 58 -14.72 3.53 1.32
C LEU A 58 -13.43 3.53 2.14
N LYS A 59 -13.51 3.37 3.46
CA LYS A 59 -12.35 3.24 4.33
C LYS A 59 -11.50 2.01 3.98
N ALA A 60 -12.14 0.86 3.74
CA ALA A 60 -11.46 -0.33 3.27
C ALA A 60 -10.82 -0.12 1.89
N GLU A 61 -11.53 0.55 0.97
CA GLU A 61 -11.07 0.87 -0.38
C GLU A 61 -9.87 1.83 -0.38
N ILE A 62 -9.88 2.85 0.48
CA ILE A 62 -8.74 3.77 0.70
C ILE A 62 -7.55 3.02 1.29
N THR A 63 -7.78 2.19 2.30
CA THR A 63 -6.72 1.42 2.97
C THR A 63 -6.04 0.48 1.97
N ARG A 64 -6.85 -0.26 1.20
CA ARG A 64 -6.37 -1.13 0.11
C ARG A 64 -5.67 -0.33 -0.99
N GLY A 65 -6.21 0.82 -1.36
CA GLY A 65 -5.61 1.69 -2.38
C GLY A 65 -4.31 2.35 -1.94
N PHE A 66 -4.05 2.48 -0.63
CA PHE A 66 -2.82 3.08 -0.11
C PHE A 66 -1.74 2.02 0.20
N TYR A 67 -2.14 0.92 0.83
CA TYR A 67 -1.21 -0.14 1.25
C TYR A 67 -1.11 -1.30 0.24
N GLY A 68 -2.02 -1.38 -0.72
CA GLY A 68 -2.21 -2.52 -1.60
C GLY A 68 -3.09 -3.62 -0.99
N ASP A 69 -3.22 -4.73 -1.74
CA ASP A 69 -3.81 -6.00 -1.29
C ASP A 69 -2.92 -6.76 -0.30
#